data_AF-A0A9D4R5Q7-F1
#
_entry.id   AF-A0A9D4R5Q7-F1
#
_cell.length_a   1.000
_cell.length_b   1.000
_cell.length_c   1.000
_cell.angle_alpha   90.00
_cell.angle_beta   90.00
_cell.angle_gamma   90.00
#
_symmetry.space_group_name_H-M   'P 1'
#
loop_
_entity.id
_entity.type
_entity.pdbx_description
1 polymer ?
#
loop_
_entity_poly.entity_id
_entity_poly.type
_entity_poly.pdbx_seq_one_letter_code
_entity_poly.pdbx_strand_id
1 'polypeptide(L)' 'MELSKYLRDCSRTIAGKEQLLMGAMAKAFEVIPRQLCENAGFDATNILNKLRQSHAQGIHLNTV' A
#
# COMPACT_ATOMS: atom_id res chain seq x y z
N MET A 1 1.42 2.63 -4.70
CA MET A 1 0.85 1.59 -3.80
C MET A 1 0.00 0.57 -4.56
N GLU A 2 0.06 0.54 -5.89
CA GLU A 2 -0.71 -0.39 -6.70
C GLU A 2 -0.55 -1.86 -6.28
N LEU A 3 0.67 -2.33 -6.00
CA LEU A 3 0.88 -3.70 -5.59
C LEU A 3 0.18 -4.04 -4.25
N SER A 4 0.33 -3.20 -3.23
CA SER A 4 -0.36 -3.38 -1.94
C SER A 4 -1.88 -3.33 -2.09
N LYS A 5 -2.39 -2.45 -2.96
CA LYS A 5 -3.83 -2.36 -3.27
C LYS A 5 -4.33 -3.63 -3.94
N TYR A 6 -3.67 -4.06 -5.03
CA TYR A 6 -4.00 -5.26 -5.78
C TYR A 6 -4.03 -6.50 -4.87
N LEU A 7 -2.98 -6.72 -4.07
CA LEU A 7 -2.93 -7.87 -3.16
C LEU A 7 -4.03 -7.81 -2.08
N ARG A 8 -4.41 -6.61 -1.64
CA ARG A 8 -5.50 -6.43 -0.68
C ARG A 8 -6.88 -6.66 -1.30
N ASP A 9 -7.05 -6.37 -2.58
CA ASP A 9 -8.28 -6.67 -3.31
C ASP A 9 -8.36 -8.18 -3.61
N CYS A 10 -7.26 -8.82 -4.01
CA CYS A 10 -7.17 -10.28 -4.12
C CYS A 10 -7.40 -10.98 -2.78
N SER A 11 -6.92 -10.43 -1.65
CA SER A 11 -7.16 -11.08 -0.37
C SER A 11 -8.64 -11.14 -0.01
N ARG A 12 -9.45 -10.17 -0.46
CA ARG A 12 -10.91 -10.15 -0.24
C ARG A 12 -11.65 -11.23 -1.03
N THR A 13 -11.04 -11.81 -2.07
CA THR A 13 -11.64 -12.93 -2.82
C THR A 13 -11.30 -14.30 -2.22
N ILE A 14 -10.41 -14.35 -1.24
CA ILE A 14 -10.00 -15.59 -0.56
C ILE A 14 -10.87 -15.78 0.68
N ALA A 15 -11.35 -17.00 0.92
CA ALA A 15 -12.15 -17.33 2.09
C ALA A 15 -11.28 -17.83 3.26
N GLY A 16 -11.71 -17.55 4.49
CA GLY A 16 -11.09 -18.10 5.69
C GLY A 16 -9.78 -17.41 6.09
N LYS A 17 -8.89 -18.15 6.76
CA LYS A 17 -7.70 -17.58 7.43
C LYS A 17 -6.64 -17.09 6.45
N GLU A 18 -6.62 -17.63 5.23
CA GLU A 18 -5.66 -17.27 4.18
C GLU A 18 -5.81 -15.81 3.72
N GLN A 19 -7.03 -15.26 3.78
CA GLN A 19 -7.30 -13.83 3.55
C GLN A 19 -6.46 -12.94 4.48
N LEU A 20 -6.31 -13.34 5.75
CA LEU A 20 -5.55 -12.57 6.73
C LEU A 20 -4.05 -12.55 6.38
N LEU A 21 -3.54 -13.69 5.90
CA LEU A 21 -2.15 -13.82 5.46
C LEU A 21 -1.85 -12.91 4.27
N MET A 22 -2.71 -12.96 3.25
CA MET A 22 -2.57 -12.10 2.06
C MET A 22 -2.76 -10.62 2.40
N GLY A 23 -3.70 -10.29 3.29
CA GLY A 23 -3.86 -8.94 3.81
C GLY A 23 -2.64 -8.42 4.57
N ALA A 24 -1.98 -9.28 5.35
CA ALA A 24 -0.74 -8.94 6.04
C ALA A 24 0.42 -8.73 5.06
N MET A 25 0.54 -9.58 4.03
CA MET A 25 1.54 -9.45 2.98
C MET A 25 1.37 -8.13 2.20
N ALA A 26 0.13 -7.78 1.83
CA ALA A 26 -0.18 -6.52 1.17
C ALA A 26 0.30 -5.31 2.01
N LYS A 27 0.13 -5.37 3.34
CA LYS A 27 0.59 -4.34 4.28
C LYS A 27 2.11 -4.33 4.44
N ALA A 28 2.77 -5.50 4.39
CA ALA A 28 4.23 -5.60 4.50
C ALA A 28 4.95 -4.85 3.36
N PHE A 29 4.41 -4.87 2.14
CA PHE A 29 4.97 -4.09 1.03
C PHE A 29 4.96 -2.57 1.26
N GLU A 30 4.10 -2.07 2.15
CA GLU A 30 4.08 -0.65 2.51
C GLU A 30 5.26 -0.24 3.41
N VAL A 31 6.07 -1.20 3.90
CA VAL A 31 7.26 -0.90 4.70
C VAL A 31 8.33 -0.17 3.90
N ILE A 32 8.47 -0.47 2.60
CA ILE A 32 9.48 0.16 1.73
C ILE A 32 9.26 1.69 1.63
N PRO A 33 8.09 2.19 1.19
CA PRO A 33 7.85 3.63 1.14
C PRO A 33 7.85 4.28 2.53
N ARG A 34 7.44 3.55 3.58
CA ARG A 34 7.54 4.03 4.97
C ARG A 34 8.99 4.30 5.35
N GLN A 35 9.88 3.34 5.11
CA GLN A 35 11.29 3.49 5.46
C GLN A 35 11.97 4.59 4.65
N LEU A 36 11.61 4.76 3.38
CA LEU A 36 12.10 5.90 2.59
C LEU A 36 11.66 7.24 3.18
N CYS A 37 10.40 7.35 3.65
CA CYS A 37 9.92 8.57 4.29
C CYS A 37 10.61 8.82 5.64
N GLU A 38 10.71 7.79 6.48
CA GLU A 38 11.37 7.88 7.80
C GLU A 38 12.85 8.24 7.66
N ASN A 39 13.57 7.61 6.73
CA ASN A 39 14.98 7.90 6.45
C ASN A 39 15.21 9.31 5.87
N ALA A 40 14.22 9.85 5.14
CA ALA A 40 14.27 11.21 4.61
C ALA A 40 13.77 12.28 5.62
N GLY A 41 13.41 11.88 6.85
CA GLY A 41 12.91 12.78 7.89
C GLY A 41 11.49 13.30 7.66
N PHE A 42 10.70 12.63 6.81
CA PHE A 42 9.31 13.01 6.55
C PHE A 42 8.32 12.28 7.46
N ASP A 43 7.13 12.86 7.62
CA ASP A 43 5.99 12.17 8.24
C ASP A 43 5.47 11.06 7.31
N ALA A 44 5.99 9.85 7.53
CA ALA A 44 5.60 8.66 6.79
C ALA A 44 4.11 8.36 6.87
N THR A 45 3.43 8.69 7.98
CA THR A 45 2.00 8.40 8.13
C THR A 45 1.17 9.26 7.17
N ASN A 46 1.45 10.56 7.13
CA ASN A 46 0.77 11.48 6.23
C ASN A 46 1.05 11.16 4.75
N ILE A 47 2.32 10.91 4.41
CA ILE A 47 2.71 10.59 3.03
C ILE A 47 2.10 9.27 2.56
N LEU A 48 2.16 8.20 3.37
CA LEU A 48 1.54 6.93 2.99
C LEU A 48 0.02 7.06 2.85
N ASN A 49 -0.66 7.86 3.66
CA ASN A 49 -2.09 8.10 3.51
C ASN A 49 -2.42 8.80 2.18
N LYS A 50 -1.67 9.84 1.81
CA LYS A 50 -1.80 10.50 0.50
C LYS A 50 -1.52 9.52 -0.64
N LEU A 51 -0.48 8.70 -0.49
CA LEU A 51 -0.11 7.68 -1.48
C LEU A 51 -1.22 6.64 -1.65
N ARG A 52 -1.86 6.19 -0.56
CA ARG A 52 -3.04 5.29 -0.63
C ARG A 52 -4.20 5.95 -1.35
N GLN A 53 -4.51 7.20 -1.02
CA GLN A 53 -5.60 7.94 -1.64
C GLN A 53 -5.39 8.13 -3.14
N SER A 54 -4.19 8.55 -3.55
CA SER A 54 -3.84 8.74 -4.97
C SER A 54 -4.05 7.45 -5.78
N HIS A 55 -3.54 6.33 -5.29
CA HIS A 55 -3.67 5.03 -5.97
C HIS A 55 -5.09 4.45 -5.88
N ALA A 56 -5.86 4.78 -4.83
CA ALA A 56 -7.28 4.42 -4.76
C ALA A 56 -8.12 5.17 -5.81
N GLN A 57 -7.79 6.43 -6.07
CA GLN A 57 -8.46 7.28 -7.07
C GLN A 57 -8.00 7.02 -8.52
N GLY A 58 -7.04 6.09 -8.74
CA GLY A 58 -6.47 5.84 -10.05
C GLY A 58 -5.60 6.97 -10.57
N ILE A 59 -5.19 7.89 -9.68
CA ILE A 59 -4.20 8.93 -9.99
C ILE A 59 -2.85 8.23 -10.04
N HIS A 60 -2.52 7.70 -11.22
CA HIS A 60 -1.16 7.44 -11.60
C HIS A 60 -0.49 8.79 -11.82
N LEU A 61 0.64 9.04 -11.17
CA LEU A 61 1.57 10.07 -11.62
C LEU A 61 2.13 9.63 -12.99
N ASN A 62 1.32 9.75 -14.04
CA ASN A 62 1.74 9.66 -15.43
C ASN A 62 2.37 11.00 -15.80
N THR A 63 3.64 11.14 -15.42
CA THR A 63 4.64 12.06 -15.99
C THR A 63 5.94 11.50 -15.45
N VAL A 64 6.71 10.71 -16.18
CA VAL A 64 7.16 10.81 -17.58
C VAL A 64 7.40 9.42 -18.15
#